data_AF-A0A0B3RGE5-F1
#
_entry.id   AF-A0A0B3RGE5-F1
#
_cell.length_a   1.000
_cell.length_b   1.000
_cell.length_c   1.000
_cell.angle_alpha   90.00
_cell.angle_beta   90.00
_cell.angle_gamma   90.00
#
_symmetry.space_group_name_H-M   'P 1'
#
loop_
_entity.id
_entity.type
_entity.pdbx_description
1 polymer ?
#
loop_
_entity_poly.entity_id
_entity_poly.type
_entity_poly.pdbx_seq_one_letter_code
_entity_poly.pdbx_strand_id
1 'polypeptide(L)'
;MTPRARFVICAAALAANRGGMSWDSHLLSPLASACEALPGLPAGDALGPVRGACETLLAARLAGDAFAYGQAKDALQLRLAAYWALKVREVAA
;
A
#
# COMPACT_ATOMS: atom_id res chain seq x y z
N MET A 1 15.68 6.05 7.35
CA MET A 1 14.71 5.04 6.88
C MET A 1 14.81 4.94 5.36
N THR A 2 14.88 3.73 4.80
CA THR A 2 14.97 3.56 3.33
C THR A 2 13.63 3.87 2.65
N PRO A 3 13.60 4.26 1.36
CA PRO A 3 12.34 4.48 0.64
C PRO A 3 11.41 3.26 0.66
N ARG A 4 11.98 2.05 0.54
CA ARG A 4 11.23 0.78 0.65
C ARG A 4 10.57 0.62 2.02
N ALA A 5 11.31 0.85 3.10
CA ALA A 5 10.75 0.74 4.46
C ALA A 5 9.65 1.78 4.69
N ARG A 6 9.86 3.02 4.23
CA ARG A 6 8.85 4.09 4.32
C ARG A 6 7.56 3.70 3.60
N PHE A 7 7.67 3.19 2.37
CA PHE A 7 6.53 2.73 1.60
C PHE A 7 5.76 1.62 2.33
N VAL A 8 6.46 0.58 2.82
CA VAL A 8 5.82 -0.52 3.54
C VAL A 8 5.11 -0.04 4.80
N ILE A 9 5.71 0.89 5.56
CA ILE A 9 5.10 1.46 6.76
C ILE A 9 3.83 2.23 6.43
N CYS A 10 3.87 3.11 5.42
CA CYS A 10 2.69 3.87 5.02
C CYS A 10 1.57 2.97 4.48
N ALA A 11 1.92 1.97 3.66
CA ALA A 11 0.97 1.00 3.14
C ALA A 11 0.32 0.17 4.27
N ALA A 12 1.13 -0.30 5.23
CA ALA A 12 0.65 -1.06 6.38
C ALA A 12 -0.23 -0.22 7.31
N ALA A 13 0.15 1.04 7.58
CA ALA A 13 -0.65 1.95 8.38
C ALA A 13 -2.04 2.19 7.77
N LEU A 14 -2.09 2.41 6.45
CA LEU A 14 -3.36 2.59 5.74
C LEU A 14 -4.21 1.31 5.76
N ALA A 15 -3.59 0.15 5.50
CA ALA A 15 -4.28 -1.14 5.49
C ALA A 15 -4.86 -1.51 6.86
N ALA A 16 -4.14 -1.19 7.94
CA ALA A 16 -4.58 -1.46 9.31
C ALA A 16 -5.67 -0.49 9.79
N ASN A 17 -5.76 0.72 9.22
CA ASN A 17 -6.77 1.68 9.62
C ASN A 17 -8.16 1.20 9.19
N ARG A 18 -9.12 1.10 10.13
CA ARG A 18 -10.51 0.69 9.84
C ARG A 18 -11.37 1.78 9.19
N GLY A 19 -10.80 2.95 8.93
CA GLY A 19 -11.48 4.07 8.29
C GLY A 19 -11.80 3.82 6.81
N GLY A 20 -12.58 4.74 6.23
CA GLY A 20 -12.77 4.85 4.78
C GLY A 20 -12.04 6.06 4.21
N MET A 21 -12.27 6.34 2.93
CA MET A 21 -11.64 7.44 2.17
C MET A 21 -11.58 8.79 2.92
N SER A 22 -12.65 9.17 3.63
CA SER A 22 -12.73 10.43 4.38
C SER A 22 -11.87 10.44 5.66
N TRP A 23 -11.76 9.30 6.33
CA TRP A 23 -11.02 9.12 7.59
C TRP A 23 -9.53 8.92 7.36
N ASP A 24 -9.18 8.33 6.22
CA ASP A 24 -7.80 8.02 5.82
C ASP A 24 -7.02 9.25 5.32
N SER A 25 -7.63 10.42 5.22
CA SER A 25 -7.04 11.63 4.61
C SER A 25 -5.62 11.97 5.10
N HIS A 26 -5.36 11.80 6.41
CA HIS A 26 -4.06 12.03 7.03
C HIS A 26 -2.98 10.98 6.68
N LEU A 27 -3.39 9.80 6.19
CA LEU A 27 -2.50 8.70 5.78
C LEU A 27 -2.21 8.71 4.27
N LEU A 28 -3.06 9.35 3.48
CA LEU A 28 -2.94 9.38 2.02
C LEU A 28 -1.76 10.22 1.53
N SER A 29 -1.53 11.41 2.09
CA SER A 29 -0.40 12.25 1.69
C SER A 29 0.97 11.58 2.00
N PRO A 30 1.19 11.00 3.20
CA PRO A 30 2.40 10.22 3.46
C PRO A 30 2.59 9.03 2.51
N LEU A 31 1.51 8.33 2.17
CA LEU A 31 1.56 7.21 1.22
C LEU A 31 1.94 7.66 -0.18
N ALA A 32 1.30 8.72 -0.70
CA ALA A 32 1.60 9.26 -2.03
C ALA A 32 3.08 9.66 -2.14
N SER A 33 3.58 10.40 -1.15
CA SER A 33 5.01 10.76 -1.07
C SER A 33 5.92 9.53 -1.02
N ALA A 34 5.51 8.47 -0.31
CA ALA A 34 6.28 7.23 -0.25
C ALA A 34 6.27 6.45 -1.57
N CYS A 35 5.16 6.45 -2.32
CA CYS A 35 5.08 5.88 -3.66
C CYS A 35 5.99 6.60 -4.65
N GLU A 36 6.00 7.93 -4.62
CA GLU A 36 6.86 8.77 -5.48
C GLU A 36 8.35 8.58 -5.17
N ALA A 37 8.70 8.49 -3.89
CA ALA A 37 10.08 8.29 -3.45
C ALA A 37 10.60 6.85 -3.68
N LEU A 38 9.71 5.90 -3.96
CA LEU A 38 10.07 4.50 -4.17
C LEU A 38 10.59 4.31 -5.61
N PRO A 39 11.90 4.01 -5.80
CA PRO A 39 12.44 3.74 -7.12
C PRO A 39 11.70 2.58 -7.80
N GLY A 40 11.78 2.53 -9.14
CA GLY A 40 11.16 1.47 -9.92
C GLY A 40 11.47 0.09 -9.34
N LEU A 41 10.42 -0.71 -9.14
CA LEU A 41 10.56 -2.06 -8.61
C LEU A 41 10.94 -3.01 -9.77
N PRO A 42 11.93 -3.89 -9.58
CA PRO A 42 12.25 -4.89 -10.59
C PRO A 42 11.06 -5.84 -10.84
N ALA A 43 11.02 -6.45 -12.02
CA ALA A 43 10.02 -7.46 -12.31
C ALA A 43 10.11 -8.62 -11.31
N GLY A 44 8.98 -9.05 -10.77
CA GLY A 44 8.91 -10.10 -9.74
C GLY A 44 9.15 -9.62 -8.31
N ASP A 45 9.38 -8.33 -8.08
CA ASP A 45 9.48 -7.79 -6.72
C ASP A 45 8.16 -7.98 -5.95
N ALA A 46 8.25 -8.53 -4.74
CA ALA A 46 7.10 -8.81 -3.88
C ALA A 46 6.31 -7.54 -3.48
N LEU A 47 6.92 -6.33 -3.57
CA LEU A 47 6.21 -5.07 -3.36
C LEU A 47 5.42 -4.59 -4.58
N GLY A 48 5.64 -5.17 -5.77
CA GLY A 48 4.93 -4.77 -7.00
C GLY A 48 3.41 -4.79 -6.85
N PRO A 49 2.81 -5.90 -6.37
CA PRO A 49 1.38 -5.96 -6.11
C PRO A 49 0.91 -4.90 -5.10
N VAL A 50 1.65 -4.71 -4.00
CA VAL A 50 1.32 -3.72 -2.96
C VAL A 50 1.33 -2.31 -3.55
N ARG A 51 2.33 -1.97 -4.37
CA ARG A 51 2.42 -0.69 -5.08
C ARG A 51 1.23 -0.47 -5.99
N GLY A 52 0.86 -1.45 -6.81
CA GLY A 52 -0.31 -1.33 -7.69
C GLY A 52 -1.62 -1.12 -6.92
N ALA A 53 -1.77 -1.74 -5.75
CA ALA A 53 -2.93 -1.51 -4.88
C ALA A 53 -2.99 -0.06 -4.36
N CYS A 54 -1.84 0.47 -3.89
CA CYS A 54 -1.72 1.84 -3.44
C CYS A 54 -2.00 2.85 -4.57
N GLU A 55 -1.49 2.60 -5.78
CA GLU A 55 -1.73 3.44 -6.96
C GLU A 55 -3.23 3.45 -7.33
N THR A 56 -3.88 2.28 -7.35
CA THR A 56 -5.33 2.17 -7.58
C THR A 56 -6.12 2.94 -6.52
N LEU A 57 -5.72 2.84 -5.26
CA LEU A 57 -6.37 3.51 -4.14
C LEU A 57 -6.23 5.04 -4.23
N LEU A 58 -5.04 5.54 -4.56
CA LEU A 58 -4.80 6.97 -4.78
C LEU A 58 -5.58 7.50 -5.98
N ALA A 59 -5.67 6.72 -7.07
CA ALA A 59 -6.49 7.08 -8.23
C ALA A 59 -7.98 7.16 -7.87
N ALA A 60 -8.51 6.18 -7.14
CA ALA A 60 -9.90 6.20 -6.66
C ALA A 60 -10.16 7.41 -5.74
N ARG A 61 -9.20 7.77 -4.88
CA ARG A 61 -9.28 8.98 -4.05
C ARG A 61 -9.38 10.25 -4.88
N LEU A 62 -8.57 10.39 -5.92
CA LEU A 62 -8.57 11.55 -6.81
C LEU A 62 -9.88 11.65 -7.60
N ALA A 63 -10.44 10.51 -8.00
CA ALA A 63 -11.74 10.43 -8.67
C ALA A 63 -12.94 10.64 -7.72
N GLY A 64 -12.73 10.62 -6.40
CA GLY A 64 -13.81 10.67 -5.41
C GLY A 64 -14.67 9.40 -5.34
N ASP A 65 -14.18 8.29 -5.87
CA ASP A 65 -14.91 7.02 -5.91
C ASP A 65 -14.67 6.21 -4.62
N ALA A 66 -15.60 6.36 -3.68
CA ALA A 66 -15.55 5.66 -2.39
C ALA A 66 -15.61 4.13 -2.51
N PHE A 67 -16.31 3.61 -3.51
CA PHE A 67 -16.47 2.16 -3.68
C PHE A 67 -15.20 1.54 -4.26
N ALA A 68 -14.64 2.13 -5.32
CA ALA A 68 -13.36 1.70 -5.87
C ALA A 68 -12.23 1.82 -4.84
N TYR A 69 -12.27 2.87 -4.00
CA TYR A 69 -11.33 3.02 -2.89
C TYR A 69 -11.43 1.88 -1.88
N GLY A 70 -12.65 1.50 -1.47
CA GLY A 70 -12.88 0.37 -0.57
C GLY A 70 -12.30 -0.93 -1.12
N GLN A 71 -12.62 -1.25 -2.39
CA GLN A 71 -12.05 -2.43 -3.06
C GLN A 71 -10.53 -2.40 -3.15
N ALA A 72 -9.94 -1.24 -3.46
CA ALA A 72 -8.50 -1.08 -3.52
C ALA A 72 -7.84 -1.27 -2.14
N LYS A 73 -8.53 -0.83 -1.07
CA LYS A 73 -8.07 -0.98 0.31
C LYS A 73 -8.12 -2.44 0.78
N ASP A 74 -9.19 -3.17 0.47
CA ASP A 74 -9.29 -4.61 0.76
C ASP A 74 -8.19 -5.37 0.01
N ALA A 75 -7.98 -5.03 -1.26
CA ALA A 75 -6.93 -5.64 -2.07
C ALA A 75 -5.51 -5.28 -1.55
N LEU A 76 -5.32 -4.07 -1.01
CA LEU A 76 -4.08 -3.67 -0.33
C LEU A 76 -3.83 -4.53 0.91
N GLN A 77 -4.85 -4.76 1.75
CA GLN A 77 -4.75 -5.62 2.92
C GLN A 77 -4.32 -7.05 2.55
N LEU A 78 -4.97 -7.64 1.54
CA LEU A 78 -4.63 -8.99 1.07
C LEU A 78 -3.18 -9.08 0.55
N ARG A 79 -2.74 -8.08 -0.23
CA ARG A 79 -1.38 -8.06 -0.81
C ARG A 79 -0.31 -7.84 0.25
N LEU A 80 -0.58 -7.03 1.27
CA LEU A 80 0.32 -6.88 2.41
C LEU A 80 0.42 -8.16 3.24
N ALA A 81 -0.70 -8.86 3.46
CA ALA A 81 -0.68 -10.15 4.14
C ALA A 81 0.20 -11.16 3.38
N ALA A 82 0.06 -11.24 2.05
CA ALA A 82 0.90 -12.08 1.21
C ALA A 82 2.39 -11.67 1.25
N TYR A 83 2.68 -10.37 1.18
CA TYR A 83 4.04 -9.84 1.32
C TYR A 83 4.69 -10.26 2.63
N TRP A 84 3.98 -10.11 3.75
CA TRP A 84 4.50 -10.49 5.07
C TRP A 84 4.66 -12.01 5.20
N ALA A 85 3.74 -12.80 4.65
CA ALA A 85 3.88 -14.26 4.64
C ALA A 85 5.16 -14.72 3.92
N LEU A 86 5.54 -14.05 2.82
CA LEU A 86 6.82 -14.29 2.15
C LEU A 86 8.00 -13.91 3.04
N LYS A 87 7.96 -12.74 3.68
CA LYS A 87 9.04 -12.30 4.59
C LYS A 87 9.23 -13.20 5.79
N VAL A 88 8.15 -13.75 6.35
CA VAL A 88 8.24 -14.74 7.43
C VAL A 88 8.96 -16.00 6.95
N ARG A 89 8.67 -16.49 5.72
CA ARG A 89 9.36 -17.65 5.15
C ARG A 89 10.84 -17.38 4.87
N GLU A 90 11.18 -16.19 4.39
CA GLU A 90 12.58 -15.79 4.15
C GLU A 90 13.40 -15.76 5.46
N VAL A 91 12.79 -15.40 6.59
CA VAL A 91 13.46 -15.36 7.90
C VAL A 91 13.55 -16.74 8.55
N ALA A 92 12.61 -17.64 8.24
CA ALA A 92 12.57 -19.00 8.77
C ALA A 92 13.44 -20.01 7.99
N ALA A 93 14.00 -19.60 6.84
CA ALA A 93 14.90 -20.38 6.00
C ALA A 93 16.36 -20.18 6.40
#